data_AF-A0A939UQ23-F1
#
_entry.id   AF-A0A939UQ23-F1
#
_cell.length_a   1.000
_cell.length_b   1.000
_cell.length_c   1.000
_cell.angle_alpha   90.00
_cell.angle_beta   90.00
_cell.angle_gamma   90.00
#
_symmetry.space_group_name_H-M   'P 1'
#
loop_
_entity.id
_entity.type
_entity.pdbx_description
1 polymer ?
#
loop_
_entity_poly.entity_id
_entity_poly.type
_entity_poly.pdbx_seq_one_letter_code
_entity_poly.pdbx_strand_id
1 'polypeptide(L)'
;MKIERTPCFEEFEKTLKRTGRPDHICFYEHLASPGFMAEAQKLMGIDLSNGYKAYVDFWIGCGFDTVPLEISFNCPRPEGHNALSEGSEALVCIRNMEDFERYPWPEPDKCLPFEEFEKYAAYLPEGAKLTCGVCAGPYEWVSTLMGTIGLSYGIMDQPELV
;
A
#
# COMPACT_ATOMS: atom_id res chain seq x y z
N MET A 1 18.35 -8.84 16.00
CA MET A 1 19.21 -7.63 16.04
C MET A 1 18.32 -6.44 15.76
N LYS A 2 18.14 -5.52 16.72
CA LYS A 2 17.37 -4.29 16.55
C LYS A 2 18.35 -3.15 16.29
N ILE A 3 18.11 -2.34 15.28
CA ILE A 3 18.97 -1.16 15.02
C ILE A 3 18.56 -0.07 16.00
N GLU A 4 19.50 0.41 16.81
CA GLU A 4 19.27 1.52 17.72
C GLU A 4 19.66 2.83 17.04
N ARG A 5 18.66 3.53 16.51
CA ARG A 5 18.81 4.83 15.88
C ARG A 5 17.54 5.65 16.09
N THR A 6 17.69 6.95 16.35
CA THR A 6 16.56 7.88 16.37
C THR A 6 16.11 8.18 14.93
N PRO A 7 14.84 7.92 14.58
CA PRO A 7 14.30 8.26 13.26
C PRO A 7 14.39 9.76 12.97
N CYS A 8 14.69 10.11 11.73
CA CYS A 8 14.76 11.49 11.24
C CYS A 8 14.26 11.53 9.79
N PHE A 9 12.96 11.78 9.60
CA PHE A 9 12.32 11.82 8.29
C PHE A 9 12.89 12.93 7.39
N GLU A 10 13.42 13.99 7.96
CA GLU A 10 14.06 15.09 7.23
C GLU A 10 15.24 14.59 6.37
N GLU A 11 15.95 13.55 6.79
CA GLU A 11 17.01 12.94 5.97
C GLU A 11 16.45 12.21 4.75
N PHE A 12 15.32 11.54 4.92
CA PHE A 12 14.59 10.91 3.82
C PHE A 12 14.06 11.98 2.86
N GLU A 13 13.49 13.06 3.38
CA GLU A 13 12.98 14.18 2.60
C GLU A 13 14.10 14.89 1.80
N LYS A 14 15.28 15.13 2.40
CA LYS A 14 16.46 15.65 1.70
C LYS A 14 16.82 14.79 0.49
N THR A 15 16.79 13.47 0.66
CA THR A 15 17.08 12.50 -0.40
C THR A 15 16.05 12.60 -1.52
N LEU A 16 14.76 12.57 -1.20
CA LEU A 16 13.67 12.67 -2.19
C LEU A 16 13.72 13.99 -2.96
N LYS A 17 13.92 15.11 -2.26
CA LYS A 17 13.95 16.46 -2.85
C LYS A 17 15.29 16.79 -3.50
N ARG A 18 16.31 15.95 -3.33
CA ARG A 18 17.69 16.15 -3.82
C ARG A 18 18.28 17.49 -3.34
N THR A 19 17.94 17.91 -2.13
CA THR A 19 18.37 19.22 -1.57
C THR A 19 19.68 19.14 -0.79
N GLY A 20 20.21 17.93 -0.57
CA GLY A 20 21.48 17.73 0.12
C GLY A 20 21.88 16.26 0.19
N ARG A 21 23.01 16.00 0.84
CA ARG A 21 23.44 14.64 1.20
C ARG A 21 22.85 14.30 2.58
N PRO A 22 22.14 13.18 2.74
CA PRO A 22 21.67 12.75 4.05
C PRO A 22 22.83 12.28 4.92
N ASP A 23 22.66 12.38 6.24
CA ASP A 23 23.69 11.99 7.22
C ASP A 23 23.89 10.46 7.28
N HIS A 24 22.90 9.70 6.84
CA HIS A 24 22.92 8.24 6.75
C HIS A 24 22.17 7.78 5.49
N ILE A 25 22.28 6.49 5.17
CA ILE A 25 21.52 5.90 4.06
C ILE A 25 20.06 5.76 4.49
N CYS A 26 19.17 6.53 3.89
CA CYS A 26 17.74 6.42 4.15
C CYS A 26 17.17 5.16 3.49
N PHE A 27 16.34 4.41 4.22
CA PHE A 27 15.67 3.23 3.71
C PHE A 27 14.23 3.52 3.32
N TYR A 28 13.81 2.95 2.20
CA TYR A 28 12.43 2.83 1.78
C TYR A 28 12.22 1.46 1.17
N GLU A 29 11.11 0.84 1.52
CA GLU A 29 10.63 -0.41 0.95
C GLU A 29 9.12 -0.24 0.75
N HIS A 30 8.60 -0.79 -0.34
CA HIS A 30 7.19 -0.65 -0.67
C HIS A 30 6.33 -1.59 0.18
N LEU A 31 6.79 -2.84 0.37
CA LEU A 31 6.07 -3.83 1.17
C LEU A 31 7.01 -4.90 1.74
N ALA A 32 6.70 -5.38 2.95
CA ALA A 32 7.30 -6.58 3.52
C ALA A 32 6.25 -7.70 3.58
N SER A 33 6.61 -8.91 3.16
CA SER A 33 5.66 -10.03 3.17
C SER A 33 5.29 -10.41 4.61
N PRO A 34 4.02 -10.81 4.90
CA PRO A 34 3.60 -11.14 6.26
C PRO A 34 4.44 -12.26 6.89
N GLY A 35 4.85 -13.26 6.10
CA GLY A 35 5.72 -14.35 6.57
C GLY A 35 7.11 -13.86 6.96
N PHE A 36 7.70 -12.96 6.17
CA PHE A 36 8.98 -12.35 6.51
C PHE A 36 8.88 -11.49 7.78
N MET A 37 7.85 -10.64 7.87
CA MET A 37 7.62 -9.80 9.05
C MET A 37 7.47 -10.63 10.31
N ALA A 38 6.68 -11.71 10.26
CA ALA A 38 6.45 -12.57 11.42
C ALA A 38 7.75 -13.18 11.96
N GLU A 39 8.64 -13.66 11.08
CA GLU A 39 9.94 -14.19 11.50
C GLU A 39 10.88 -13.11 12.03
N ALA A 40 10.93 -11.95 11.35
CA ALA A 40 11.74 -10.82 11.79
C ALA A 40 11.30 -10.30 13.17
N GLN A 41 9.98 -10.12 13.38
CA GLN A 41 9.41 -9.66 14.65
C GLN A 41 9.75 -10.59 15.81
N LYS A 42 9.71 -11.92 15.60
CA LYS A 42 10.16 -12.91 16.60
C LYS A 42 11.63 -12.72 16.96
N LEU A 43 12.50 -12.60 15.94
CA LEU A 43 13.95 -12.41 16.14
C LEU A 43 14.30 -11.07 16.79
N MET A 44 13.43 -10.07 16.65
CA MET A 44 13.56 -8.76 17.25
C MET A 44 12.94 -8.67 18.66
N GLY A 45 12.18 -9.68 19.08
CA GLY A 45 11.46 -9.67 20.35
C GLY A 45 10.36 -8.60 20.40
N ILE A 46 9.68 -8.33 19.28
CA ILE A 46 8.59 -7.36 19.21
C ILE A 46 7.36 -7.93 19.90
N ASP A 47 6.70 -7.10 20.73
CA ASP A 47 5.41 -7.44 21.33
C ASP A 47 4.31 -7.40 20.27
N LEU A 48 3.65 -8.54 20.07
CA LEU A 48 2.59 -8.74 19.08
C LEU A 48 1.18 -8.53 19.66
N SER A 49 1.06 -8.13 20.93
CA SER A 49 -0.24 -7.90 21.59
C SER A 49 -1.08 -6.81 20.91
N ASN A 50 -0.43 -5.87 20.23
CA ASN A 50 -1.04 -4.81 19.46
C ASN A 50 -0.47 -4.78 18.03
N GLY A 51 -1.27 -5.16 17.04
CA GLY A 51 -0.83 -5.28 15.64
C GLY A 51 -0.34 -3.96 15.02
N TYR A 52 -1.01 -2.83 15.32
CA TYR A 52 -0.61 -1.51 14.81
C TYR A 52 0.77 -1.12 15.33
N LYS A 53 0.97 -1.27 16.65
CA LYS A 53 2.26 -0.99 17.28
C LYS A 53 3.34 -1.96 16.78
N ALA A 54 3.05 -3.25 16.69
CA ALA A 54 3.99 -4.27 16.22
C ALA A 54 4.45 -4.01 14.77
N TYR A 55 3.57 -3.49 13.92
CA TYR A 55 3.89 -3.08 12.56
C TYR A 55 4.86 -1.90 12.54
N VAL A 56 4.59 -0.85 13.33
CA VAL A 56 5.48 0.31 13.46
C VAL A 56 6.84 -0.10 14.04
N ASP A 57 6.84 -0.86 15.14
CA ASP A 57 8.05 -1.34 15.80
C ASP A 57 8.94 -2.20 14.88
N PHE A 58 8.34 -2.95 13.95
CA PHE A 58 9.06 -3.73 12.95
C PHE A 58 9.91 -2.82 12.05
N TRP A 59 9.28 -1.84 11.37
CA TRP A 59 9.98 -0.94 10.46
C TRP A 59 11.01 -0.08 11.18
N ILE A 60 10.64 0.49 12.34
CA ILE A 60 11.56 1.31 13.15
C ILE A 60 12.72 0.45 13.66
N GLY A 61 12.46 -0.77 14.12
CA GLY A 61 13.50 -1.67 14.60
C GLY A 61 14.44 -2.17 13.49
N CYS A 62 14.00 -2.14 12.24
CA CYS A 62 14.83 -2.34 11.05
C CYS A 62 15.63 -1.10 10.64
N GLY A 63 15.52 0.02 11.37
CA GLY A 63 16.30 1.24 11.15
C GLY A 63 15.70 2.20 10.13
N PHE A 64 14.43 2.05 9.77
CA PHE A 64 13.74 2.97 8.86
C PHE A 64 13.34 4.26 9.56
N ASP A 65 13.44 5.37 8.83
CA ASP A 65 12.93 6.69 9.24
C ASP A 65 11.44 6.87 8.92
N THR A 66 10.91 5.99 8.08
CA THR A 66 9.53 6.00 7.63
C THR A 66 8.92 4.61 7.74
N VAL A 67 7.63 4.57 8.07
CA VAL A 67 6.82 3.35 8.04
C VAL A 67 6.01 3.36 6.74
N PRO A 68 6.31 2.49 5.76
CA PRO A 68 5.47 2.37 4.57
C PRO A 68 4.12 1.77 4.96
N LEU A 69 3.04 2.29 4.40
CA LEU A 69 1.69 1.81 4.69
C LEU A 69 0.78 2.00 3.47
N GLU A 70 0.29 0.90 2.94
CA GLU A 70 -0.63 0.88 1.80
C GLU A 70 -2.01 0.42 2.28
N ILE A 71 -3.01 1.28 2.11
CA ILE A 71 -4.40 0.96 2.46
C ILE A 71 -5.26 1.16 1.23
N SER A 72 -5.83 0.08 0.73
CA SER A 72 -6.63 0.09 -0.49
C SER A 72 -7.87 0.94 -0.31
N PHE A 73 -8.21 1.73 -1.34
CA PHE A 73 -9.55 2.31 -1.41
C PHE A 73 -10.60 1.23 -1.64
N ASN A 74 -11.83 1.52 -1.24
CA ASN A 74 -12.96 0.59 -1.22
C ASN A 74 -13.56 0.39 -2.61
N CYS A 75 -12.87 -0.38 -3.46
CA CYS A 75 -13.33 -0.76 -4.79
C CYS A 75 -13.84 -2.22 -4.77
N PRO A 76 -15.16 -2.47 -4.91
CA PRO A 76 -15.71 -3.82 -4.81
C PRO A 76 -15.28 -4.74 -5.97
N ARG A 77 -14.57 -5.83 -5.66
CA ARG A 77 -14.12 -6.81 -6.65
C ARG A 77 -14.83 -8.15 -6.46
N PRO A 78 -14.99 -8.97 -7.52
CA PRO A 78 -15.45 -10.34 -7.38
C PRO A 78 -14.61 -11.12 -6.37
N GLU A 79 -15.25 -12.05 -5.65
CA GLU A 79 -14.53 -13.02 -4.84
C GLU A 79 -13.69 -13.93 -5.76
N GLY A 80 -12.43 -14.16 -5.40
CA GLY A 80 -11.54 -14.96 -6.25
C GLY A 80 -10.06 -14.83 -5.95
N HIS A 81 -9.67 -13.83 -5.16
CA HIS A 81 -8.27 -13.56 -4.82
C HIS A 81 -7.81 -14.45 -3.65
N ASN A 82 -7.34 -15.66 -3.92
CA ASN A 82 -6.69 -16.58 -2.97
C ASN A 82 -6.13 -17.87 -3.61
N ALA A 83 -6.11 -17.99 -4.94
CA ALA A 83 -5.50 -19.15 -5.60
C ALA A 83 -3.97 -19.02 -5.66
N LEU A 84 -3.27 -20.14 -5.79
CA LEU A 84 -1.80 -20.16 -5.95
C LEU A 84 -1.34 -19.36 -7.18
N SER A 85 -2.19 -19.27 -8.20
CA SER A 85 -1.99 -18.48 -9.40
C SER A 85 -3.34 -17.99 -9.90
N GLU A 86 -3.40 -16.76 -10.37
CA GLU A 86 -4.60 -16.15 -10.96
C GLU A 86 -4.22 -15.47 -12.27
N GLY A 87 -5.10 -15.55 -13.26
CA GLY A 87 -4.94 -14.85 -14.52
C GLY A 87 -5.37 -13.39 -14.40
N SER A 88 -4.93 -12.55 -15.34
CA SER A 88 -5.33 -11.14 -15.43
C SER A 88 -6.84 -10.93 -15.51
N GLU A 89 -7.57 -11.94 -15.99
CA GLU A 89 -9.02 -11.86 -16.20
C GLU A 89 -9.85 -12.35 -14.99
N ALA A 90 -9.20 -12.74 -13.88
CA ALA A 90 -9.87 -13.37 -12.74
C ALA A 90 -10.83 -12.42 -11.99
N LEU A 91 -10.56 -11.11 -12.02
CA LEU A 91 -11.30 -10.10 -11.27
C LEU A 91 -12.17 -9.20 -12.16
N VAL A 92 -12.36 -9.58 -13.43
CA VAL A 92 -13.06 -8.76 -14.42
C VAL A 92 -14.53 -8.63 -14.07
N CYS A 93 -14.96 -7.41 -13.79
CA CYS A 93 -16.34 -7.04 -13.51
C CYS A 93 -16.87 -5.91 -14.43
N ILE A 94 -16.00 -5.25 -15.21
CA ILE A 94 -16.40 -4.21 -16.17
C ILE A 94 -15.96 -4.62 -17.57
N ARG A 95 -16.90 -4.94 -18.46
CA ARG A 95 -16.62 -5.31 -19.87
C ARG A 95 -17.18 -4.32 -20.88
N ASN A 96 -18.13 -3.50 -20.48
CA ASN A 96 -18.86 -2.57 -21.32
C ASN A 96 -19.41 -1.41 -20.47
N MET A 97 -20.04 -0.43 -21.13
CA MET A 97 -20.60 0.74 -20.45
C MET A 97 -21.72 0.41 -19.45
N GLU A 98 -22.56 -0.60 -19.73
CA GLU A 98 -23.63 -1.02 -18.80
C GLU A 98 -23.05 -1.57 -17.49
N ASP A 99 -21.96 -2.34 -17.56
CA ASP A 99 -21.26 -2.82 -16.37
C ASP A 99 -20.66 -1.65 -15.56
N PHE A 100 -20.06 -0.67 -16.24
CA PHE A 100 -19.48 0.52 -15.63
C PHE A 100 -20.55 1.36 -14.89
N GLU A 101 -21.70 1.60 -15.52
CA GLU A 101 -22.81 2.37 -14.94
C GLU A 101 -23.44 1.67 -13.73
N ARG A 102 -23.49 0.34 -13.76
CA ARG A 102 -24.05 -0.48 -12.66
C ARG A 102 -23.04 -0.78 -11.56
N TYR A 103 -21.75 -0.54 -11.79
CA TYR A 103 -20.71 -0.84 -10.83
C TYR A 103 -20.93 -0.03 -9.54
N PRO A 104 -20.81 -0.66 -8.36
CA PRO A 104 -21.04 0.00 -7.07
C PRO A 104 -19.85 0.90 -6.70
N TRP A 105 -19.68 2.00 -7.41
CA TRP A 105 -18.65 2.99 -7.11
C TRP A 105 -18.79 3.51 -5.68
N PRO A 106 -17.70 3.55 -4.89
CA PRO A 106 -17.76 4.13 -3.55
C PRO A 106 -18.02 5.64 -3.64
N GLU A 107 -18.72 6.18 -2.64
CA GLU A 107 -18.85 7.62 -2.48
C GLU A 107 -17.45 8.26 -2.31
N PRO A 108 -17.14 9.40 -2.96
CA PRO A 108 -15.80 9.98 -2.94
C PRO A 108 -15.25 10.26 -1.53
N ASP A 109 -16.09 10.61 -0.57
CA ASP A 109 -15.72 10.87 0.82
C ASP A 109 -15.56 9.60 1.67
N LYS A 110 -16.03 8.46 1.18
CA LYS A 110 -15.97 7.15 1.85
C LYS A 110 -15.08 6.15 1.12
N CYS A 111 -14.39 6.59 0.07
CA CYS A 111 -13.56 5.71 -0.73
C CYS A 111 -12.30 5.26 0.03
N LEU A 112 -11.80 6.05 0.98
CA LEU A 112 -10.58 5.78 1.73
C LEU A 112 -10.83 5.75 3.25
N PRO A 113 -10.42 4.68 3.97
CA PRO A 113 -10.54 4.60 5.42
C PRO A 113 -9.40 5.35 6.12
N PHE A 114 -9.47 6.67 6.14
CA PHE A 114 -8.40 7.54 6.68
C PHE A 114 -8.07 7.25 8.15
N GLU A 115 -9.06 6.82 8.92
CA GLU A 115 -8.93 6.45 10.32
C GLU A 115 -7.95 5.30 10.58
N GLU A 116 -7.67 4.46 9.59
CA GLU A 116 -6.67 3.41 9.74
C GLU A 116 -5.26 3.98 9.82
N PHE A 117 -4.93 5.02 9.02
CA PHE A 117 -3.62 5.67 9.08
C PHE A 117 -3.35 6.29 10.46
N GLU A 118 -4.37 6.91 11.07
CA GLU A 118 -4.31 7.49 12.42
C GLU A 118 -3.92 6.45 13.48
N LYS A 119 -4.43 5.21 13.35
CA LYS A 119 -4.13 4.12 14.31
C LYS A 119 -2.65 3.70 14.27
N TYR A 120 -2.02 3.68 13.11
CA TYR A 120 -0.58 3.45 13.00
C TYR A 120 0.22 4.68 13.45
N ALA A 121 -0.21 5.87 13.05
CA ALA A 121 0.46 7.12 13.39
C ALA A 121 0.56 7.35 14.91
N ALA A 122 -0.44 6.90 15.68
CA ALA A 122 -0.46 6.98 17.14
C ALA A 122 0.71 6.26 17.83
N TYR A 123 1.39 5.34 17.14
CA TYR A 123 2.55 4.60 17.66
C TYR A 123 3.89 5.05 17.09
N LEU A 124 3.89 6.04 16.18
CA LEU A 124 5.14 6.54 15.62
C LEU A 124 6.01 7.20 16.69
N PRO A 125 7.32 6.86 16.75
CA PRO A 125 8.25 7.62 17.55
C PRO A 125 8.45 9.03 16.95
N GLU A 126 8.92 9.96 17.79
CA GLU A 126 9.32 11.28 17.34
C GLU A 126 10.36 11.19 16.20
N GLY A 127 10.22 12.06 15.20
CA GLY A 127 11.09 12.09 14.01
C GLY A 127 10.73 11.09 12.91
N ALA A 128 9.90 10.08 13.19
CA ALA A 128 9.39 9.17 12.15
C ALA A 128 8.10 9.71 11.48
N LYS A 129 7.85 9.28 10.25
CA LYS A 129 6.59 9.55 9.53
C LYS A 129 6.03 8.28 8.90
N LEU A 130 4.74 8.30 8.58
CA LEU A 130 4.17 7.33 7.65
C LEU A 130 4.45 7.79 6.22
N THR A 131 4.85 6.87 5.34
CA THR A 131 4.79 7.07 3.89
C THR A 131 3.65 6.22 3.36
N CYS A 132 2.53 6.89 3.10
CA CYS A 132 1.25 6.24 2.83
C CYS A 132 0.91 6.20 1.34
N GLY A 133 0.17 5.17 0.95
CA GLY A 133 -0.45 5.05 -0.36
C GLY A 133 -1.83 4.38 -0.30
N VAL A 134 -2.51 4.39 -1.45
CA VAL A 134 -3.91 3.95 -1.60
C VAL A 134 -4.04 2.58 -2.28
N CYS A 135 -2.97 1.79 -2.27
CA CYS A 135 -2.77 0.58 -3.07
C CYS A 135 -3.03 0.80 -4.56
N ALA A 136 -1.96 0.86 -5.35
CA ALA A 136 -2.02 0.93 -6.81
C ALA A 136 -2.60 2.25 -7.38
N GLY A 137 -2.40 2.50 -8.67
CA GLY A 137 -2.86 3.68 -9.39
C GLY A 137 -4.02 3.41 -10.33
N PRO A 138 -4.50 4.43 -11.07
CA PRO A 138 -5.64 4.29 -11.98
C PRO A 138 -5.49 3.13 -12.96
N TYR A 139 -4.30 2.94 -13.52
CA TYR A 139 -4.04 1.84 -14.46
C TYR A 139 -4.20 0.46 -13.81
N GLU A 140 -3.64 0.24 -12.62
CA GLU A 140 -3.72 -1.05 -11.92
C GLU A 140 -5.18 -1.38 -11.55
N TRP A 141 -5.95 -0.38 -11.13
CA TRP A 141 -7.37 -0.57 -10.84
C TRP A 141 -8.17 -0.87 -12.10
N VAL A 142 -8.00 -0.09 -13.17
CA VAL A 142 -8.71 -0.33 -14.44
C VAL A 142 -8.34 -1.69 -15.02
N SER A 143 -7.05 -2.05 -15.05
CA SER A 143 -6.60 -3.35 -15.55
C SER A 143 -7.04 -4.53 -14.67
N THR A 144 -7.31 -4.30 -13.37
CA THR A 144 -7.93 -5.31 -12.50
C THR A 144 -9.42 -5.48 -12.79
N LEU A 145 -10.17 -4.39 -12.97
CA LEU A 145 -11.62 -4.41 -13.17
C LEU A 145 -12.02 -4.83 -14.59
N MET A 146 -11.22 -4.47 -15.59
CA MET A 146 -11.44 -4.81 -17.00
C MET A 146 -10.64 -6.02 -17.48
N GLY A 147 -9.60 -6.40 -16.74
CA GLY A 147 -8.63 -7.39 -17.19
C GLY A 147 -7.65 -6.78 -18.18
N THR A 148 -6.47 -7.39 -18.33
CA THR A 148 -5.45 -6.88 -19.26
C THR A 148 -5.92 -7.03 -20.70
N ILE A 149 -6.61 -8.13 -21.03
CA ILE A 149 -7.12 -8.37 -22.38
C ILE A 149 -8.27 -7.41 -22.68
N GLY A 150 -9.24 -7.31 -21.77
CA GLY A 150 -10.40 -6.42 -21.93
C GLY A 150 -9.99 -4.95 -22.08
N LEU A 151 -9.07 -4.48 -21.23
CA LEU A 151 -8.52 -3.12 -21.33
C LEU A 151 -7.82 -2.88 -22.68
N SER A 152 -7.02 -3.83 -23.16
CA SER A 152 -6.28 -3.68 -24.41
C SER A 152 -7.20 -3.49 -25.63
N TYR A 153 -8.30 -4.23 -25.71
CA TYR A 153 -9.30 -4.04 -26.76
C TYR A 153 -10.16 -2.79 -26.52
N GLY A 154 -10.53 -2.52 -25.26
CA GLY A 154 -11.36 -1.37 -24.88
C GLY A 154 -10.77 -0.03 -25.32
N ILE A 155 -9.44 0.14 -25.21
CA ILE A 155 -8.75 1.36 -25.67
C ILE A 155 -9.00 1.64 -27.17
N MET A 156 -9.14 0.59 -27.99
CA MET A 156 -9.35 0.73 -29.44
C MET A 156 -10.81 0.73 -29.83
N ASP A 157 -11.61 -0.15 -29.24
CA ASP A 157 -12.98 -0.45 -29.68
C ASP A 157 -14.02 0.41 -28.96
N GLN A 158 -13.76 0.84 -27.72
CA GLN A 158 -14.65 1.64 -26.86
C GLN A 158 -13.85 2.63 -25.98
N PRO A 159 -13.11 3.59 -26.58
CA PRO A 159 -12.26 4.52 -25.84
C PRO A 159 -13.01 5.40 -24.85
N GLU A 160 -14.33 5.55 -24.99
CA GLU A 160 -15.18 6.26 -24.03
C GLU A 160 -15.38 5.53 -22.70
N LEU A 161 -15.12 4.22 -22.66
CA LEU A 161 -15.19 3.39 -21.44
C LEU A 161 -13.90 3.45 -20.60
N VAL A 162 -12.76 3.75 -21.23
CA VAL A 162 -11.41 3.68 -20.64
C VAL A 162 -10.92 5.07 -20.26
#